data_AF-A0A818PAK1-F1
#
_entry.id   AF-A0A818PAK1-F1
#
_cell.length_a   1.000
_cell.length_b   1.000
_cell.length_c   1.000
_cell.angle_alpha   90.00
_cell.angle_beta   90.00
_cell.angle_gamma   90.00
#
_symmetry.space_group_name_H-M   'P 1'
#
loop_
_entity.id
_entity.type
_entity.pdbx_description
1 polymer ?
#
loop_
_entity_poly.entity_id
_entity_poly.type
_entity_poly.pdbx_seq_one_letter_code
_entity_poly.pdbx_strand_id
1 'polypeptide(L)'
;MTFSDTFRSYSKLRLLCSKKLLNEKTSFDFNELQSIYFYSSLNLIYGAFNLPKSGLIGSAICIYTIDQLESVFKSSFLTQKSNESYWISSSTEQEMEK
;
A
#
# COMPACT_ATOMS: atom_id res chain seq x y z
N MET A 1 -27.14 4.73 12.91
CA MET A 1 -25.99 3.81 13.03
C MET A 1 -25.38 4.00 14.40
N THR A 2 -25.50 3.00 15.26
CA THR A 2 -24.88 2.99 16.58
C THR A 2 -23.38 2.73 16.46
N PHE A 3 -22.58 3.33 17.33
CA PHE A 3 -21.14 3.10 17.42
C PHE A 3 -20.79 1.60 17.67
N SER A 4 -21.76 0.77 18.06
CA SER A 4 -21.56 -0.67 18.23
C SER A 4 -21.27 -1.42 16.92
N ASP A 5 -21.70 -0.89 15.77
CA ASP A 5 -21.70 -1.63 14.51
C ASP A 5 -20.53 -1.24 13.57
N THR A 6 -19.54 -0.50 14.08
CA THR A 6 -18.41 0.01 13.28
C THR A 6 -17.05 -0.38 13.85
N PHE A 7 -16.11 -0.75 12.96
CA PHE A 7 -14.74 -1.05 13.35
C PHE A 7 -14.08 0.16 14.02
N ARG A 8 -13.43 -0.08 15.16
CA ARG A 8 -12.69 0.93 15.94
C ARG A 8 -11.22 1.06 15.54
N SER A 9 -10.67 0.03 14.91
CA SER A 9 -9.25 -0.12 14.60
C SER A 9 -9.01 -0.45 13.13
N TYR A 10 -9.92 -0.05 12.24
CA TYR A 10 -9.76 -0.27 10.81
C TYR A 10 -8.73 0.70 10.24
N SER A 11 -7.68 0.15 9.64
CA SER A 11 -6.69 0.88 8.86
C SER A 11 -6.30 0.05 7.63
N LYS A 12 -5.78 0.71 6.59
CA LYS A 12 -5.32 0.07 5.36
C LYS A 12 -4.04 0.72 4.87
N LEU A 13 -3.21 -0.06 4.20
CA LEU A 13 -2.02 0.40 3.50
C LEU A 13 -2.05 -0.04 2.04
N ARG A 14 -1.24 0.60 1.20
CA ARG A 14 -1.03 0.17 -0.19
C ARG A 14 0.12 -0.84 -0.23
N LEU A 15 -0.13 -2.02 -0.80
CA LEU A 15 0.93 -2.96 -1.13
C LEU A 15 1.68 -2.44 -2.37
N LEU A 16 2.98 -2.26 -2.25
CA LEU A 16 3.84 -1.84 -3.36
C LEU A 16 4.40 -3.10 -4.03
N CYS A 17 4.12 -3.28 -5.32
CA CYS A 17 4.72 -4.30 -6.15
C CYS A 17 5.18 -3.65 -7.44
N SER A 18 6.48 -3.34 -7.53
CA SER A 18 7.02 -2.63 -8.69
C SER A 18 8.39 -3.15 -9.10
N LYS A 19 8.68 -3.06 -10.38
CA LYS A 19 9.98 -3.38 -10.96
C LYS A 19 10.59 -2.13 -11.56
N LYS A 20 11.76 -1.74 -11.08
CA LYS A 20 12.61 -0.73 -11.70
C LYS A 20 13.45 -1.40 -12.79
N LEU A 21 13.46 -0.83 -13.99
CA LEU A 21 14.41 -1.25 -15.03
C LEU A 21 15.76 -0.58 -14.78
N LEU A 22 16.85 -1.36 -14.90
CA LEU A 22 18.22 -0.88 -14.58
C LEU A 22 18.66 0.34 -15.40
N ASN A 23 18.07 0.56 -16.58
CA ASN A 23 18.52 1.56 -17.55
C ASN A 23 17.48 2.66 -17.82
N GLU A 24 16.32 2.64 -17.16
CA GLU A 24 15.23 3.59 -17.41
C GLU A 24 14.72 4.23 -16.12
N LYS A 25 14.29 5.49 -16.20
CA LYS A 25 13.57 6.18 -15.11
C LYS A 25 12.13 5.65 -14.92
N THR A 26 11.72 4.66 -15.71
CA THR A 26 10.36 4.12 -15.73
C THR A 26 10.25 2.93 -14.77
N SER A 27 9.30 3.00 -13.84
CA SER A 27 8.91 1.87 -13.00
C SER A 27 7.61 1.25 -13.50
N PHE A 28 7.54 -0.08 -13.50
CA PHE A 28 6.31 -0.82 -13.76
C PHE A 28 5.66 -1.21 -12.45
N ASP A 29 4.47 -0.66 -12.17
CA ASP A 29 3.70 -0.95 -10.98
C ASP A 29 2.60 -1.98 -11.28
N PHE A 30 2.65 -3.11 -10.60
CA PHE A 30 1.65 -4.18 -10.67
C PHE A 30 0.59 -3.89 -9.59
N ASN A 31 -0.50 -3.24 -9.98
CA ASN A 31 -1.48 -2.70 -9.04
C ASN A 31 -2.68 -3.63 -8.79
N GLU A 32 -2.89 -4.67 -9.60
CA GLU A 32 -4.06 -5.55 -9.50
C GLU A 32 -3.71 -6.84 -8.75
N LEU A 33 -3.93 -6.86 -7.44
CA LEU A 33 -3.78 -8.06 -6.60
C LEU A 33 -4.76 -9.17 -7.02
N GLN A 34 -4.26 -10.37 -7.27
CA GLN A 34 -5.05 -11.55 -7.69
C GLN A 34 -5.20 -12.58 -6.58
N SER A 35 -4.14 -12.81 -5.80
CA SER A 35 -4.14 -13.78 -4.71
C SER A 35 -3.05 -13.48 -3.68
N ILE A 36 -3.25 -14.01 -2.47
CA ILE A 36 -2.29 -13.95 -1.37
C ILE A 36 -2.05 -15.37 -0.83
N TYR A 37 -0.80 -15.67 -0.49
CA TYR A 37 -0.42 -16.87 0.25
C TYR A 37 0.45 -16.50 1.45
N PHE A 38 0.12 -17.04 2.63
CA PHE A 38 0.89 -16.83 3.85
C PHE A 38 1.77 -18.04 4.15
N TYR A 39 3.09 -17.82 4.19
CA TYR A 39 4.06 -18.82 4.57
C TYR A 39 4.47 -18.64 6.03
N SER A 40 3.73 -19.31 6.92
CA SER A 40 3.81 -19.14 8.37
C SER A 40 5.19 -19.44 8.96
N SER A 41 5.92 -20.42 8.42
CA SER A 41 7.24 -20.80 8.96
C SER A 41 8.28 -19.69 8.87
N LEU A 42 8.14 -18.76 7.91
CA LEU A 42 9.06 -17.64 7.71
C LEU A 42 8.38 -16.26 7.91
N ASN A 43 7.11 -16.22 8.32
CA ASN A 43 6.32 -14.99 8.43
C ASN A 43 6.34 -14.13 7.13
N LEU A 44 6.25 -14.81 5.99
CA LEU A 44 6.25 -14.17 4.67
C LEU A 44 4.87 -14.21 4.04
N ILE A 45 4.48 -13.11 3.42
CA ILE A 45 3.25 -12.98 2.64
C ILE A 45 3.64 -12.85 1.17
N TYR A 46 3.17 -13.78 0.35
CA TYR A 46 3.32 -13.76 -1.10
C TYR A 46 2.07 -13.17 -1.71
N GLY A 47 2.20 -12.16 -2.56
CA GLY A 47 1.10 -11.59 -3.34
C GLY A 47 1.35 -11.73 -4.83
N ALA A 48 0.37 -12.26 -5.57
CA ALA A 48 0.39 -12.28 -7.03
C ALA A 48 -0.35 -11.06 -7.58
N PHE A 49 0.29 -10.28 -8.44
CA PHE A 49 -0.24 -9.03 -8.99
C PHE A 49 -0.18 -9.03 -10.52
N ASN A 50 -1.13 -8.33 -11.14
CA ASN A 50 -1.13 -8.03 -12.58
C ASN A 50 -0.87 -6.55 -12.82
N LEU A 51 -0.35 -6.24 -14.02
CA LEU A 51 -0.38 -4.89 -14.58
C LEU A 51 -1.84 -4.44 -14.73
N PRO A 52 -2.12 -3.14 -14.59
CA PRO A 52 -3.43 -2.58 -14.93
C PRO A 52 -3.82 -2.97 -16.36
N LYS A 53 -5.12 -3.17 -16.61
CA LYS A 53 -5.69 -3.57 -17.93
C LYS A 53 -5.47 -2.57 -19.11
N SER A 54 -4.40 -1.80 -19.15
CA SER A 54 -4.08 -0.88 -20.25
C SER A 54 -3.02 -1.46 -21.18
N GLY A 55 -3.43 -2.28 -22.15
CA GLY A 55 -2.63 -2.65 -23.33
C GLY A 55 -1.37 -3.51 -23.11
N LEU A 56 -0.86 -3.62 -21.89
CA LEU A 56 0.27 -4.46 -21.49
C LEU A 56 -0.22 -5.55 -20.54
N ILE A 57 0.14 -6.81 -20.83
CA ILE A 57 -0.16 -7.95 -19.99
C ILE A 57 1.12 -8.37 -19.30
N GLY A 58 1.09 -8.46 -17.98
CA GLY A 58 2.22 -8.90 -17.18
C GLY A 58 1.79 -9.17 -15.76
N SER A 59 2.50 -10.09 -15.11
CA SER A 59 2.27 -10.48 -13.73
C SER A 59 3.57 -10.47 -12.95
N ALA A 60 3.46 -10.27 -11.64
CA ALA A 60 4.58 -10.34 -10.71
C ALA A 60 4.16 -11.03 -9.41
N ILE A 61 5.12 -11.66 -8.74
CA ILE A 61 4.97 -12.13 -7.37
C ILE A 61 5.86 -11.25 -6.50
N CYS A 62 5.25 -10.56 -5.53
CA CYS A 62 5.95 -9.76 -4.54
C CYS A 62 5.85 -10.44 -3.18
N ILE A 63 6.90 -10.30 -2.37
CA ILE A 63 7.02 -10.90 -1.05
C ILE A 63 7.09 -9.77 -0.02
N TYR A 64 6.29 -9.89 1.04
CA TYR A 64 6.23 -8.94 2.14
C TYR A 64 6.54 -9.66 3.44
N THR A 65 7.31 -9.03 4.32
CA THR A 65 7.45 -9.50 5.70
C THR A 65 6.37 -8.87 6.57
N ILE A 66 5.92 -9.57 7.61
CA ILE A 66 4.95 -9.01 8.57
C ILE A 66 5.52 -7.74 9.23
N ASP A 67 6.80 -7.75 9.61
CA ASP A 67 7.45 -6.61 10.26
C ASP A 67 7.43 -5.35 9.38
N GLN A 68 7.64 -5.50 8.07
CA GLN A 68 7.56 -4.38 7.12
C GLN A 68 6.15 -3.78 7.10
N LEU A 69 5.11 -4.63 7.02
CA LEU A 69 3.72 -4.16 7.02
C LEU A 69 3.36 -3.47 8.35
N GLU A 70 3.76 -4.04 9.48
CA GLU A 70 3.53 -3.44 10.79
C GLU A 70 4.20 -2.08 10.94
N SER A 71 5.42 -1.92 10.42
CA SER A 71 6.14 -0.65 10.49
C SER A 71 5.39 0.47 9.77
N VAL A 72 4.70 0.16 8.67
CA VAL A 72 3.88 1.11 7.91
C VAL A 72 2.64 1.51 8.71
N PHE A 73 1.97 0.57 9.37
CA PHE A 73 0.83 0.89 10.25
C PHE A 73 1.20 1.74 11.47
N LYS A 74 2.48 1.69 11.90
CA LYS A 74 3.02 2.50 12.99
C LYS A 74 3.57 3.86 12.51
N SER A 75 3.53 4.13 11.20
CA SER A 75 4.02 5.36 10.59
C SER A 75 2.92 6.44 10.48
N SER A 76 3.24 7.56 9.80
CA SER A 76 2.30 8.67 9.58
C SER A 76 1.12 8.25 8.69
N PHE A 77 -0.06 8.79 9.00
CA PHE A 77 -1.26 8.60 8.19
C PHE A 77 -1.32 9.61 7.06
N LEU A 78 -2.03 9.26 5.99
CA LEU A 78 -2.40 10.22 4.95
C LEU A 78 -3.69 10.94 5.35
N THR A 79 -3.68 12.27 5.31
CA THR A 79 -4.81 13.15 5.59
C THR A 79 -5.18 13.97 4.36
N GLN A 80 -6.46 14.31 4.25
CA GLN A 80 -6.99 15.14 3.18
C GLN A 80 -7.98 16.14 3.79
N LYS A 81 -7.64 17.42 3.77
CA LYS A 81 -8.39 18.48 4.44
C LYS A 81 -9.77 18.75 3.82
N SER A 82 -9.84 18.74 2.49
CA SER A 82 -11.07 18.87 1.71
C SER A 82 -11.03 17.93 0.50
N ASN A 83 -12.16 17.69 -0.15
CA ASN A 83 -12.22 16.80 -1.32
C ASN A 83 -11.32 17.24 -2.48
N GLU A 84 -11.02 18.54 -2.55
CA GLU A 84 -10.17 19.17 -3.57
C GLU A 84 -8.69 19.21 -3.16
N SER A 85 -8.39 18.96 -1.88
CA SER A 85 -7.03 18.99 -1.35
C SER A 85 -6.25 17.75 -1.76
N TYR A 86 -4.93 17.87 -1.89
CA TYR A 86 -4.06 16.70 -2.06
C TYR A 86 -3.98 15.90 -0.75
N TRP A 87 -3.71 14.60 -0.88
CA TRP A 87 -3.35 13.75 0.27
C TRP A 87 -1.94 14.10 0.73
N ILE A 88 -1.80 14.44 2.01
CA ILE A 88 -0.51 14.77 2.64
C ILE A 88 -0.25 13.86 3.84
N SER A 89 1.02 13.73 4.23
CA SER A 89 1.36 13.04 5.47
C SER A 89 0.96 13.89 6.68
N SER A 90 0.33 13.27 7.68
CA SER A 90 -0.08 13.95 8.92
C SER A 90 1.09 14.61 9.66
N SER A 91 2.31 14.06 9.53
CA SER A 91 3.52 14.67 10.08
C SER A 91 3.89 15.99 9.39
N THR A 92 3.64 16.10 8.09
CA THR A 92 3.91 17.31 7.30
C THR A 92 2.84 18.37 7.52
N GLU A 93 1.58 17.97 7.75
CA GLU A 93 0.50 18.89 8.10
C GLU A 93 0.79 19.64 9.41
N GLN A 94 1.31 18.95 10.42
CA GLN A 94 1.71 19.54 11.71
C GLN A 94 2.86 20.56 11.61
N GLU A 95 3.74 20.41 10.63
CA GLU A 95 4.84 21.36 10.38
C GLU A 95 4.36 22.62 9.67
N MET A 96 3.28 22.54 8.87
CA MET A 96 2.73 23.66 8.12
C MET A 96 1.79 24.57 8.94
N GLU A 97 1.27 24.10 10.07
CA GLU A 97 0.44 24.88 11.00
C GLU A 97 1.23 25.62 12.08
N LYS A 98 2.58 25.57 12.02
CA LYS A 98 3.49 26.21 12.97
C LYS A 98 4.20 27.42 12.35
#